data_AF-A0A8T0T073-F1
#
_entry.id   AF-A0A8T0T073-F1
#
_cell.length_a   1.000
_cell.length_b   1.000
_cell.length_c   1.000
_cell.angle_alpha   90.00
_cell.angle_beta   90.00
_cell.angle_gamma   90.00
#
_symmetry.space_group_name_H-M   'P 1'
#
loop_
_entity.id
_entity.type
_entity.pdbx_description
1 polymer ?
#
loop_
_entity_poly.entity_id
_entity_poly.type
_entity_poly.pdbx_seq_one_letter_code
_entity_poly.pdbx_strand_id
1 'polypeptide(L)'
;MAGSPRSPPPPPPPEFEISRQSRIFAALSKKVIDLDELRMLAAQGVPDAAGVRSTVWKLLLGYLPDDRSLWEQELAKKRSQYAAFKDEFLSNPVETARQVEKEGNNNDNAEHVENGLLHRSEVTQEEHPLSLGKTSVWNNFFEYTEIMEQIDRDVKRTHPDMHFFCGDSSFAKSNQESLKNVLLIFAKLNAGIRYVQGMNEILAPLFFVFRSDPDDKNAVWKICRSRFILLLR
;
A
#
# COMPACT_ATOMS: atom_id res chain seq x y z
N MET A 1 -34.49 -5.81 -35.98
CA MET A 1 -33.39 -6.77 -36.27
C MET A 1 -32.21 -6.38 -35.39
N ALA A 2 -32.04 -7.05 -34.25
CA ALA A 2 -30.89 -6.81 -33.38
C ALA A 2 -29.69 -7.59 -33.93
N GLY A 3 -28.60 -6.91 -34.26
CA GLY A 3 -27.38 -7.54 -34.77
C GLY A 3 -26.74 -8.41 -33.70
N SER A 4 -26.39 -9.64 -34.06
CA SER A 4 -25.67 -10.57 -33.19
C SER A 4 -24.38 -9.95 -32.64
N PRO A 5 -23.99 -10.25 -31.39
CA PRO A 5 -22.73 -9.79 -30.84
C PRO A 5 -21.56 -10.30 -31.69
N ARG A 6 -20.69 -9.38 -32.15
CA ARG A 6 -19.46 -9.74 -32.88
C ARG A 6 -18.60 -10.61 -31.97
N SER A 7 -18.27 -11.81 -32.45
CA SER A 7 -17.33 -12.71 -31.77
C SER A 7 -15.98 -12.00 -31.55
N PRO A 8 -15.32 -12.20 -30.40
CA PRO A 8 -14.00 -11.64 -30.17
C PRO A 8 -13.01 -12.18 -31.22
N PRO A 9 -12.02 -11.37 -31.63
CA PRO A 9 -11.01 -11.80 -32.59
C PRO A 9 -10.23 -13.00 -32.04
N PRO A 10 -9.78 -13.92 -32.91
CA PRO A 10 -9.00 -15.08 -32.49
C PRO A 10 -7.70 -14.63 -31.80
N PRO A 11 -7.25 -15.35 -30.76
CA PRO A 11 -5.99 -15.04 -30.10
C PRO A 11 -4.83 -15.13 -31.12
N PRO A 12 -3.81 -14.26 -30.98
CA PRO A 12 -2.66 -14.27 -31.88
C PRO A 12 -1.93 -15.62 -31.84
N PRO A 13 -1.25 -16.02 -32.93
CA PRO A 13 -0.55 -17.30 -32.97
C PRO A 13 0.58 -17.36 -31.92
N PRO A 14 0.86 -18.53 -31.31
CA PRO A 14 1.86 -18.68 -30.25
C PRO A 14 3.26 -18.19 -30.62
N GLU A 15 3.65 -18.30 -31.89
CA GLU A 15 4.96 -17.86 -32.40
C GLU A 15 5.16 -16.33 -32.28
N PHE A 16 4.10 -15.54 -32.48
CA PHE A 16 4.15 -14.09 -32.32
C PHE A 16 4.33 -13.71 -30.85
N GLU A 17 3.74 -14.46 -29.93
CA GLU A 17 3.88 -14.22 -28.49
C GLU A 17 5.28 -14.55 -27.99
N ILE A 18 5.88 -15.64 -28.48
CA ILE A 18 7.27 -16.04 -28.16
C ILE A 18 8.26 -14.98 -28.67
N SER A 19 8.07 -14.49 -29.91
CA SER A 19 8.89 -13.41 -30.47
C SER A 19 8.76 -12.11 -29.66
N ARG A 20 7.54 -11.73 -29.27
CA ARG A 20 7.27 -10.55 -28.43
C ARG A 20 7.90 -10.67 -27.05
N GLN A 21 7.74 -11.82 -26.39
CA GLN A 21 8.33 -12.08 -25.08
C GLN A 21 9.86 -11.95 -25.14
N SER A 22 10.47 -12.47 -26.20
CA SER A 22 11.91 -12.36 -26.44
C SER A 22 12.37 -10.91 -26.59
N ARG A 23 11.59 -10.06 -27.28
CA ARG A 23 11.88 -8.63 -27.42
C ARG A 23 11.80 -7.88 -26.09
N ILE A 24 10.79 -8.15 -25.27
CA ILE A 24 10.66 -7.53 -23.94
C ILE A 24 11.84 -7.97 -23.06
N PHE A 25 12.20 -9.25 -23.07
CA PHE A 25 13.37 -9.73 -22.33
C PHE A 25 14.66 -9.07 -22.81
N ALA A 26 14.86 -8.93 -24.12
CA ALA A 26 16.02 -8.24 -24.67
C ALA A 26 16.08 -6.77 -24.23
N ALA A 27 14.95 -6.05 -24.27
CA ALA A 27 14.86 -4.67 -23.80
C ALA A 27 15.17 -4.56 -22.30
N LEU A 28 14.61 -5.46 -21.48
CA LEU A 28 14.89 -5.52 -20.05
C LEU A 28 16.34 -5.88 -19.76
N SER A 29 17.01 -6.66 -20.62
CA SER A 29 18.40 -7.13 -20.41
C SER A 29 19.46 -6.05 -20.60
N LYS A 30 19.09 -4.89 -21.15
CA LYS A 30 20.00 -3.74 -21.31
C LYS A 30 20.40 -3.16 -19.95
N LYS A 31 21.63 -2.66 -19.83
CA LYS A 31 22.11 -1.99 -18.61
C LYS A 31 21.27 -0.76 -18.27
N VAL A 32 21.01 0.07 -19.27
CA VAL A 32 20.08 1.20 -19.22
C VAL A 32 18.91 0.86 -20.13
N ILE A 33 17.71 0.86 -19.57
CA ILE A 33 16.49 0.44 -20.26
C ILE A 33 15.87 1.64 -20.97
N ASP A 34 15.62 1.49 -22.26
CA ASP A 34 14.86 2.47 -23.03
C ASP A 34 13.36 2.36 -22.66
N LEU A 35 12.87 3.37 -21.92
CA LEU A 35 11.48 3.41 -21.47
C LEU A 35 10.49 3.65 -22.61
N ASP A 36 10.89 4.29 -23.70
CA ASP A 36 10.01 4.55 -24.84
C ASP A 36 9.83 3.29 -25.68
N GLU A 37 10.93 2.56 -25.91
CA GLU A 37 10.86 1.20 -26.47
C GLU A 37 10.00 0.28 -25.60
N LEU A 38 10.19 0.33 -24.27
CA LEU A 38 9.42 -0.49 -23.34
C LEU A 38 7.93 -0.15 -23.34
N ARG A 39 7.56 1.14 -23.40
CA ARG A 39 6.16 1.58 -23.53
C ARG A 39 5.53 1.08 -24.82
N MET A 40 6.24 1.19 -25.94
CA MET A 40 5.78 0.70 -27.25
C MET A 40 5.53 -0.81 -27.24
N LEU A 41 6.41 -1.58 -26.60
CA LEU A 41 6.24 -3.02 -26.44
C LEU A 41 5.08 -3.37 -25.49
N ALA A 42 4.97 -2.66 -24.36
CA ALA A 42 3.94 -2.91 -23.34
C ALA A 42 2.54 -2.48 -23.78
N ALA A 43 2.41 -1.51 -24.70
CA ALA A 43 1.13 -1.06 -25.25
C ALA A 43 0.36 -2.18 -25.98
N GLN A 44 1.05 -3.23 -26.42
CA GLN A 44 0.47 -4.41 -27.06
C GLN A 44 0.17 -5.54 -26.06
N GLY A 45 0.27 -5.25 -24.77
CA GLY A 45 0.14 -6.21 -23.67
C GLY A 45 1.49 -6.76 -23.21
N VAL A 46 1.59 -7.00 -21.90
CA VAL A 46 2.77 -7.61 -21.26
C VAL A 46 2.42 -9.04 -20.85
N PRO A 47 3.15 -10.07 -21.31
CA PRO A 47 2.82 -11.46 -20.97
C PRO A 47 3.02 -11.77 -19.48
N ASP A 48 2.25 -12.74 -18.96
CA ASP A 48 2.29 -13.22 -17.56
C ASP A 48 3.55 -14.05 -17.26
N ALA A 49 4.22 -14.55 -18.31
CA ALA A 49 5.30 -15.50 -18.17
C ALA A 49 6.53 -14.90 -17.44
N ALA A 50 7.09 -15.69 -16.54
CA ALA A 50 8.42 -15.47 -15.94
C ALA A 50 8.62 -14.10 -15.23
N GLY A 51 7.58 -13.55 -14.59
CA GLY A 51 7.70 -12.34 -13.76
C GLY A 51 7.92 -11.04 -14.54
N VAL A 52 7.89 -11.09 -15.88
CA VAL A 52 8.17 -9.93 -16.72
C VAL A 52 7.19 -8.79 -16.47
N ARG A 53 5.90 -9.10 -16.31
CA ARG A 53 4.89 -8.08 -16.02
C ARG A 53 5.21 -7.23 -14.79
N SER A 54 5.62 -7.87 -13.71
CA SER A 54 5.98 -7.18 -12.47
C SER A 54 7.14 -6.19 -12.69
N THR A 55 8.20 -6.64 -13.36
CA THR A 55 9.36 -5.77 -13.67
C THR A 55 8.99 -4.63 -14.60
N VAL A 56 8.25 -4.91 -15.68
CA VAL A 56 7.79 -3.88 -16.64
C VAL A 56 6.92 -2.84 -15.95
N TRP A 57 5.97 -3.26 -15.11
CA TRP A 57 5.09 -2.33 -14.39
C TRP A 57 5.87 -1.48 -13.40
N LYS A 58 6.86 -2.02 -12.70
CA LYS A 58 7.75 -1.22 -11.82
C LYS A 58 8.49 -0.13 -12.60
N LEU A 59 8.94 -0.39 -13.82
CA LEU A 59 9.62 0.60 -14.67
C LEU A 59 8.65 1.64 -15.24
N LEU A 60 7.51 1.22 -15.80
CA LEU A 60 6.53 2.12 -16.39
C LEU A 60 5.84 3.00 -15.35
N LEU A 61 5.56 2.41 -14.18
CA LEU A 61 5.14 3.14 -13.01
C LEU A 61 6.31 3.87 -12.35
N GLY A 62 7.54 3.89 -12.90
CA GLY A 62 8.76 4.57 -12.40
C GLY A 62 9.10 4.34 -10.93
N TYR A 63 8.74 3.16 -10.43
CA TYR A 63 9.18 2.64 -9.15
C TYR A 63 10.66 2.23 -9.19
N LEU A 64 11.11 1.69 -10.32
CA LEU A 64 12.52 1.40 -10.59
C LEU A 64 13.11 2.45 -11.55
N PRO A 65 14.39 2.83 -11.37
CA PRO A 65 15.10 3.63 -12.36
C PRO A 65 15.34 2.83 -13.65
N ASP A 66 15.62 3.53 -14.73
CA ASP A 66 16.00 2.94 -16.03
C ASP A 66 17.38 2.27 -16.01
N ASP A 67 18.29 2.72 -15.14
CA ASP A 67 19.57 2.03 -14.86
C ASP A 67 19.39 0.84 -13.91
N ARG A 68 19.66 -0.36 -14.42
CA ARG A 68 19.57 -1.62 -13.66
C ARG A 68 20.53 -1.73 -12.50
N SER A 69 21.69 -1.07 -12.58
CA SER A 69 22.70 -1.12 -11.52
C SER A 69 22.22 -0.48 -10.22
N LEU A 70 21.22 0.42 -10.31
CA LEU A 70 20.65 1.13 -9.17
C LEU A 70 19.47 0.39 -8.53
N TRP A 71 18.97 -0.69 -9.15
CA TRP A 71 17.73 -1.36 -8.71
C TRP A 71 17.83 -1.90 -7.29
N GLU A 72 18.93 -2.57 -6.96
CA GLU A 72 19.11 -3.17 -5.64
C GLU A 72 19.13 -2.11 -4.54
N GLN A 73 19.88 -1.02 -4.76
CA GLN A 73 19.96 0.10 -3.83
C GLN A 73 18.60 0.80 -3.65
N GLU A 74 17.90 1.11 -4.75
CA GLU A 74 16.62 1.81 -4.69
C GLU A 74 15.56 0.93 -4.03
N LEU A 75 15.51 -0.37 -4.35
CA LEU A 75 14.62 -1.33 -3.69
C LEU A 75 14.89 -1.42 -2.19
N ALA A 76 16.16 -1.53 -1.78
CA ALA A 76 16.53 -1.58 -0.36
C ALA A 76 16.08 -0.31 0.37
N LYS A 77 16.34 0.87 -0.22
CA LYS A 77 15.91 2.16 0.34
C LYS A 77 14.39 2.24 0.51
N LYS A 78 13.61 1.88 -0.52
CA LYS A 78 12.14 1.92 -0.45
C LYS A 78 11.56 0.92 0.54
N ARG A 79 12.14 -0.29 0.62
CA ARG A 79 11.73 -1.32 1.58
C ARG A 79 11.97 -0.88 3.03
N SER A 80 13.13 -0.27 3.32
CA SER A 80 13.43 0.28 4.64
C SER A 80 12.51 1.44 5.00
N GLN A 81 12.22 2.34 4.05
CA GLN A 81 11.28 3.43 4.26
C GLN A 81 9.87 2.92 4.58
N TYR A 82 9.38 1.90 3.85
CA TYR A 82 8.10 1.28 4.15
C TYR A 82 8.08 0.59 5.52
N ALA A 83 9.18 -0.06 5.91
CA ALA A 83 9.30 -0.66 7.23
C ALA A 83 9.12 0.39 8.34
N ALA A 84 9.81 1.53 8.22
CA ALA A 84 9.69 2.64 9.16
C ALA A 84 8.24 3.17 9.24
N PHE A 85 7.56 3.38 8.10
CA PHE A 85 6.16 3.81 8.10
C PHE A 85 5.21 2.79 8.71
N LYS A 86 5.49 1.50 8.52
CA LYS A 86 4.70 0.44 9.13
C LYS A 86 4.80 0.51 10.65
N ASP A 87 6.02 0.66 11.16
CA ASP A 87 6.30 0.74 12.59
C ASP A 87 5.75 2.05 13.18
N GLU A 88 5.80 3.16 12.45
CA GLU A 88 5.29 4.46 12.91
C GLU A 88 3.75 4.53 12.92
N PHE A 89 3.09 4.11 11.84
CA PHE A 89 1.66 4.39 11.65
C PHE A 89 0.72 3.24 12.02
N LEU A 90 1.22 2.00 12.05
CA LEU A 90 0.40 0.83 12.33
C LEU A 90 0.65 0.25 13.73
N SER A 91 1.58 0.84 14.49
CA SER A 91 1.71 0.55 15.92
C SER A 91 0.44 0.97 16.66
N ASN A 92 0.08 0.20 17.68
CA ASN A 92 -1.22 0.23 18.33
C ASN A 92 -1.53 1.63 18.90
N PRO A 93 -2.61 2.31 18.45
CA PRO A 93 -3.02 3.61 19.00
C PRO A 93 -3.23 3.62 20.51
N VAL A 94 -3.56 2.48 21.13
CA VAL A 94 -3.71 2.33 22.58
C VAL A 94 -2.38 2.47 23.32
N GLU A 95 -1.25 2.11 22.69
CA GLU A 95 0.08 2.34 23.26
C GLU A 95 0.46 3.81 23.18
N THR A 96 0.10 4.49 22.09
CA THR A 96 0.30 5.95 21.94
C THR A 96 -0.52 6.74 22.95
N ALA A 97 -1.80 6.40 23.17
CA ALA A 97 -2.62 7.04 24.21
C ALA A 97 -2.05 6.84 25.63
N ARG A 98 -1.56 5.64 25.94
CA ARG A 98 -0.89 5.32 27.23
C ARG A 98 0.47 6.01 27.40
N GLN A 99 1.16 6.33 26.31
CA GLN A 99 2.43 7.09 26.35
C GLN A 99 2.18 8.57 26.62
N VAL A 100 1.17 9.17 25.99
CA VAL A 100 0.76 10.57 26.27
C VAL A 100 0.32 10.74 27.72
N GLU A 101 -0.43 9.79 28.29
CA GLU A 101 -0.78 9.77 29.71
C GLU A 101 0.44 9.62 30.65
N LYS A 102 1.50 8.95 30.21
CA LYS A 102 2.73 8.75 31.01
C LYS A 102 3.71 9.91 30.94
N GLU A 103 3.78 10.62 29.81
CA GLU A 103 4.66 11.79 29.65
C GLU A 103 4.12 13.03 30.36
N GLY A 104 2.80 13.15 30.53
CA GLY A 104 2.18 14.20 31.35
C GLY A 104 2.37 14.06 32.86
N ASN A 105 2.80 12.89 33.35
CA ASN A 105 2.93 12.58 34.78
C ASN A 105 4.37 12.67 35.33
N ASN A 106 5.36 13.00 34.50
CA ASN A 106 6.78 12.96 34.89
C ASN A 106 7.33 14.29 35.45
N ASN A 107 6.49 15.28 35.75
CA ASN A 107 6.94 16.58 36.25
C ASN A 107 6.36 17.04 37.59
N ASP A 108 5.70 16.14 38.33
CA ASP A 108 5.30 16.44 39.70
C ASP A 108 6.36 15.89 40.66
N ASN A 109 7.31 16.78 41.00
CA ASN A 109 8.16 16.60 42.18
C ASN A 109 7.27 16.35 43.39
N ALA A 110 7.32 15.14 43.92
CA ALA A 110 6.56 14.72 45.09
C ALA A 110 7.05 15.45 46.35
N GLU A 111 6.42 16.59 46.68
CA GLU A 111 6.31 17.04 48.07
C GLU A 111 4.95 16.63 48.63
N HIS A 112 5.03 15.83 49.70
CA HIS A 112 3.95 15.37 50.54
C HIS A 112 3.00 16.52 50.96
N VAL A 113 1.70 16.38 50.70
CA VAL A 113 0.67 16.94 51.59
C VAL A 113 -0.46 15.93 51.78
N GLU A 114 -0.65 15.59 53.04
CA GLU A 114 -1.72 14.79 53.62
C GLU A 114 -3.06 15.53 53.51
N ASN A 115 -3.91 15.12 52.56
CA ASN A 115 -5.37 15.20 52.64
C ASN A 115 -5.98 14.54 51.40
N GLY A 116 -6.87 13.57 51.60
CA GLY A 116 -7.45 12.70 50.56
C GLY A 116 -8.42 13.37 49.57
N LEU A 117 -8.05 14.52 48.98
CA LEU A 117 -8.67 15.04 47.77
C LEU A 117 -7.77 14.72 46.57
N LEU A 118 -8.18 13.78 45.73
CA LEU A 118 -7.57 13.62 44.41
C LEU A 118 -7.75 14.95 43.65
N HIS A 119 -6.65 15.61 43.33
CA HIS A 119 -6.65 16.81 42.51
C HIS A 119 -7.23 16.45 41.14
N ARG A 120 -8.48 16.88 40.88
CA ARG A 120 -9.10 16.75 39.56
C ARG A 120 -8.35 17.70 38.64
N SER A 121 -7.36 17.17 37.91
CA SER A 121 -6.73 17.90 36.81
C SER A 121 -7.83 18.37 35.86
N GLU A 122 -7.87 19.66 35.57
CA GLU A 122 -8.79 20.21 34.58
C GLU A 122 -8.39 19.65 33.21
N VAL A 123 -9.16 18.68 32.72
CA VAL A 123 -9.08 18.23 31.33
C VAL A 123 -9.47 19.44 30.49
N THR A 124 -8.49 20.05 29.81
CA THR A 124 -8.77 21.15 28.88
C THR A 124 -9.75 20.63 27.82
N GLN A 125 -10.68 21.47 27.36
CA GLN A 125 -11.74 21.02 26.44
C GLN A 125 -11.21 20.44 25.12
N GLU A 126 -9.93 20.63 24.79
CA GLU A 126 -9.26 20.08 23.61
C GLU A 126 -8.83 18.61 23.77
N GLU A 127 -8.70 18.13 25.01
CA GLU A 127 -8.36 16.72 25.34
C GLU A 127 -9.59 15.87 25.65
N HIS A 128 -10.78 16.46 25.58
CA HIS A 128 -12.03 15.76 25.88
C HIS A 128 -12.43 14.81 24.73
N PRO A 129 -12.89 13.56 25.02
CA PRO A 129 -13.31 12.58 24.00
C PRO A 129 -14.54 12.99 23.18
N LEU A 130 -15.26 14.02 23.62
CA LEU A 130 -16.38 14.64 22.89
C LEU A 130 -16.06 16.06 22.40
N SER A 131 -14.79 16.45 22.38
CA SER A 131 -14.44 17.78 21.88
C SER A 131 -14.76 17.88 20.39
N LEU A 132 -15.44 18.96 20.01
CA LEU A 132 -15.77 19.28 18.62
C LEU A 132 -14.60 19.99 17.91
N GLY A 133 -13.47 20.13 18.60
CA GLY A 133 -12.26 20.75 18.07
C GLY A 133 -11.65 19.85 16.99
N LYS A 134 -11.56 20.36 15.76
CA LYS A 134 -10.95 19.64 14.61
C LYS A 134 -9.51 19.18 14.86
N THR A 135 -8.82 19.77 15.83
CA THR A 135 -7.43 19.50 16.21
C THR A 135 -7.29 18.54 17.39
N SER A 136 -8.38 18.09 18.01
CA SER A 136 -8.30 17.18 19.15
C SER A 136 -7.70 15.84 18.76
N VAL A 137 -6.88 15.30 19.66
CA VAL A 137 -6.31 13.95 19.56
C VAL A 137 -7.43 12.92 19.34
N TRP A 138 -8.58 13.11 19.98
CA TRP A 138 -9.75 12.24 19.85
C TRP A 138 -10.43 12.35 18.48
N ASN A 139 -10.60 13.55 17.93
CA ASN A 139 -11.18 13.70 16.60
C ASN A 139 -10.31 12.99 15.54
N ASN A 140 -8.99 13.17 15.61
CA ASN A 140 -8.04 12.47 14.74
C ASN A 140 -8.08 10.94 14.93
N PHE A 141 -8.29 10.47 16.16
CA PHE A 141 -8.43 9.06 16.47
C PHE A 141 -9.73 8.46 15.90
N PHE A 142 -10.86 9.14 16.07
CA PHE A 142 -12.15 8.68 15.54
C PHE A 142 -12.16 8.69 14.01
N GLU A 143 -11.67 9.75 13.36
CA GLU A 143 -11.52 9.80 11.90
C GLU A 143 -10.62 8.66 11.39
N TYR A 144 -9.53 8.38 12.10
CA TYR A 144 -8.63 7.28 11.73
C TYR A 144 -9.28 5.90 11.93
N THR A 145 -10.04 5.72 13.00
CA THR A 145 -10.77 4.47 13.28
C THR A 145 -11.81 4.21 12.21
N GLU A 146 -12.57 5.23 11.81
CA GLU A 146 -13.55 5.15 10.72
C GLU A 146 -12.90 4.75 9.39
N ILE A 147 -11.78 5.40 9.03
CA ILE A 147 -10.99 5.05 7.83
C ILE A 147 -10.50 3.61 7.91
N MET A 148 -10.03 3.18 9.07
CA MET A 148 -9.52 1.81 9.26
C MET A 148 -10.61 0.78 9.07
N GLU A 149 -11.80 1.00 9.64
CA GLU A 149 -12.95 0.11 9.46
C GLU A 149 -13.45 0.11 8.00
N GLN A 150 -13.45 1.26 7.34
CA GLN A 150 -13.82 1.35 5.93
C GLN A 150 -12.87 0.52 5.06
N ILE A 151 -11.56 0.68 5.24
CA ILE A 151 -10.55 -0.13 4.55
C ILE A 151 -10.73 -1.62 4.85
N ASP A 152 -11.00 -1.99 6.10
CA ASP A 152 -11.20 -3.38 6.51
C ASP A 152 -12.37 -4.05 5.77
N ARG A 153 -13.50 -3.35 5.67
CA ARG A 153 -14.67 -3.81 4.90
C ARG A 153 -14.35 -3.92 3.41
N ASP A 154 -13.67 -2.94 2.86
CA ASP A 154 -13.34 -2.89 1.42
C ASP A 154 -12.34 -3.96 1.01
N VAL A 155 -11.32 -4.22 1.84
CA VAL A 155 -10.36 -5.31 1.62
C VAL A 155 -11.05 -6.67 1.64
N LYS A 156 -11.98 -6.91 2.59
CA LYS A 156 -12.73 -8.18 2.67
C LYS A 156 -13.58 -8.48 1.44
N ARG A 157 -14.11 -7.44 0.78
CA ARG A 157 -14.93 -7.57 -0.44
C ARG A 157 -14.13 -7.43 -1.74
N THR A 158 -12.80 -7.26 -1.68
CA THR A 158 -11.96 -7.06 -2.88
C THR A 158 -11.83 -8.37 -3.64
N HIS A 159 -12.33 -8.40 -4.89
CA HIS A 159 -12.29 -9.58 -5.78
C HIS A 159 -12.66 -10.90 -5.07
N PRO A 160 -13.93 -11.05 -4.61
CA PRO A 160 -14.35 -12.18 -3.79
C PRO A 160 -14.22 -13.54 -4.49
N ASP A 161 -14.24 -13.55 -5.83
CA ASP A 161 -14.08 -14.74 -6.66
C ASP A 161 -12.62 -15.20 -6.78
N MET A 162 -11.65 -14.40 -6.31
CA MET A 162 -10.23 -14.72 -6.37
C MET A 162 -9.74 -15.25 -5.01
N HIS A 163 -9.35 -16.53 -4.95
CA HIS A 163 -8.75 -17.14 -3.76
C HIS A 163 -7.50 -16.42 -3.23
N PHE A 164 -6.84 -15.65 -4.08
CA PHE A 164 -5.72 -14.82 -3.72
C PHE A 164 -6.11 -13.69 -2.72
N PHE A 165 -7.31 -13.12 -2.88
CA PHE A 165 -7.84 -12.02 -2.06
C PHE A 165 -8.90 -12.46 -1.06
N CYS A 166 -9.61 -13.56 -1.32
CA CYS A 166 -10.72 -14.03 -0.50
C CYS A 166 -10.52 -15.50 -0.09
N GLY A 167 -10.65 -15.80 1.19
CA GLY A 167 -10.62 -17.16 1.72
C GLY A 167 -10.02 -17.27 3.11
N ASP A 168 -10.23 -18.43 3.75
CA ASP A 168 -9.76 -18.68 5.12
C ASP A 168 -8.29 -19.10 5.22
N SER A 169 -7.64 -19.32 4.08
CA SER A 169 -6.23 -19.70 4.02
C SER A 169 -5.34 -18.64 4.65
N SER A 170 -4.24 -19.07 5.26
CA SER A 170 -3.21 -18.17 5.80
C SER A 170 -2.64 -17.26 4.71
N PHE A 171 -2.56 -17.74 3.46
CA PHE A 171 -2.09 -16.98 2.32
C PHE A 171 -3.03 -15.82 1.97
N ALA A 172 -4.34 -16.08 1.85
CA ALA A 172 -5.34 -15.04 1.56
C ALA A 172 -5.39 -14.00 2.69
N LYS A 173 -5.39 -14.43 3.96
CA LYS A 173 -5.33 -13.53 5.12
C LYS A 173 -4.07 -12.67 5.13
N SER A 174 -2.90 -13.24 4.80
CA SER A 174 -1.64 -12.49 4.68
C SER A 174 -1.69 -11.43 3.56
N ASN A 175 -2.34 -11.75 2.44
CA ASN A 175 -2.52 -10.82 1.33
C ASN A 175 -3.50 -9.68 1.70
N GLN A 176 -4.63 -9.99 2.33
CA GLN A 176 -5.59 -9.00 2.85
C GLN A 176 -4.92 -8.04 3.84
N GLU A 177 -4.17 -8.58 4.80
CA GLU A 177 -3.45 -7.79 5.79
C GLU A 177 -2.40 -6.88 5.13
N SER A 178 -1.70 -7.38 4.11
CA SER A 178 -0.75 -6.56 3.34
C SER A 178 -1.47 -5.44 2.58
N LEU A 179 -2.60 -5.72 1.93
CA LEU A 179 -3.40 -4.73 1.21
C LEU A 179 -3.93 -3.64 2.15
N LYS A 180 -4.45 -4.04 3.32
CA LYS A 180 -4.92 -3.15 4.39
C LYS A 180 -3.82 -2.22 4.88
N ASN A 181 -2.64 -2.77 5.21
CA ASN A 181 -1.51 -2.00 5.72
C ASN A 181 -1.06 -0.90 4.73
N VAL A 182 -1.08 -1.21 3.44
CA VAL A 182 -0.70 -0.27 2.38
C VAL A 182 -1.70 0.87 2.24
N LEU A 183 -2.99 0.56 2.33
CA LEU A 183 -4.07 1.56 2.29
C LEU A 183 -4.08 2.45 3.54
N LEU A 184 -3.80 1.88 4.72
CA LEU A 184 -3.69 2.63 5.97
C LEU A 184 -2.51 3.60 5.96
N ILE A 185 -1.32 3.11 5.60
CA ILE A 185 -0.13 3.96 5.46
C ILE A 185 -0.37 5.06 4.41
N PHE A 186 -1.07 4.75 3.31
CA PHE A 186 -1.44 5.77 2.34
C PHE A 186 -2.30 6.88 2.94
N ALA A 187 -3.38 6.51 3.63
CA ALA A 187 -4.32 7.44 4.22
C ALA A 187 -3.62 8.35 5.25
N LYS A 188 -2.70 7.79 6.05
CA LYS A 188 -1.87 8.55 7.01
C LYS A 188 -0.93 9.53 6.33
N LEU A 189 -0.19 9.08 5.31
CA LEU A 189 0.76 9.94 4.59
C LEU A 189 0.09 11.06 3.77
N ASN A 190 -1.19 10.88 3.40
CA ASN A 190 -1.93 11.77 2.52
C ASN A 190 -3.22 12.23 3.19
N ALA A 191 -3.11 12.84 4.36
CA ALA A 191 -4.25 13.31 5.16
C ALA A 191 -5.20 14.27 4.41
N GLY A 192 -4.73 14.93 3.34
CA GLY A 192 -5.57 15.75 2.47
C GLY A 192 -6.48 14.95 1.51
N ILE A 193 -6.04 13.78 1.05
CA ILE A 193 -6.81 12.90 0.15
C ILE A 193 -7.63 11.90 0.96
N ARG A 194 -7.01 11.34 2.02
CA ARG A 194 -7.50 10.20 2.81
C ARG A 194 -7.80 8.98 1.93
N TYR A 195 -8.35 7.94 2.54
CA TYR A 195 -8.86 6.79 1.81
C TYR A 195 -10.24 7.11 1.22
N VAL A 196 -10.48 6.67 -0.02
CA VAL A 196 -11.80 6.73 -0.67
C VAL A 196 -12.17 5.33 -1.14
N GLN A 197 -13.44 4.97 -0.98
CA GLN A 197 -13.98 3.70 -1.45
C GLN A 197 -13.63 3.47 -2.93
N GLY A 198 -13.12 2.27 -3.25
CA GLY A 198 -12.64 1.90 -4.59
C GLY A 198 -11.13 1.99 -4.78
N MET A 199 -10.40 2.69 -3.89
CA MET A 199 -8.93 2.69 -3.94
C MET A 199 -8.31 1.30 -3.75
N ASN A 200 -9.00 0.41 -3.05
CA ASN A 200 -8.65 -1.00 -2.91
C ASN A 200 -8.66 -1.72 -4.28
N GLU A 201 -9.61 -1.39 -5.16
CA GLU A 201 -9.73 -2.01 -6.49
C GLU A 201 -8.64 -1.55 -7.45
N ILE A 202 -8.10 -0.33 -7.24
CA ILE A 202 -6.94 0.15 -8.00
C ILE A 202 -5.65 -0.52 -7.51
N LEU A 203 -5.51 -0.70 -6.19
CA LEU A 203 -4.33 -1.33 -5.61
C LEU A 203 -4.28 -2.84 -5.88
N ALA A 204 -5.43 -3.52 -5.91
CA ALA A 204 -5.52 -4.96 -6.07
C ALA A 204 -4.76 -5.53 -7.30
N PRO A 205 -4.93 -5.04 -8.54
CA PRO A 205 -4.21 -5.57 -9.69
C PRO A 205 -2.70 -5.36 -9.60
N LEU A 206 -2.26 -4.21 -9.06
CA LEU A 206 -0.83 -3.96 -8.81
C LEU A 206 -0.28 -4.96 -7.78
N PHE A 207 -1.01 -5.15 -6.68
CA PHE A 207 -0.62 -6.05 -5.61
C PHE A 207 -0.56 -7.50 -6.10
N PHE A 208 -1.56 -7.95 -6.87
CA PHE A 208 -1.60 -9.29 -7.45
C PHE A 208 -0.39 -9.56 -8.37
N VAL A 209 -0.08 -8.62 -9.27
CA VAL A 209 1.04 -8.74 -10.21
C VAL A 209 2.38 -8.79 -9.49
N PHE A 210 2.59 -7.95 -8.47
CA PHE A 210 3.86 -7.92 -7.74
C PHE A 210 4.03 -9.09 -6.78
N ARG A 211 2.94 -9.58 -6.19
CA ARG A 211 2.97 -10.72 -5.27
C ARG A 211 3.13 -12.05 -5.98
N SER A 212 2.69 -12.14 -7.23
CA SER A 212 2.79 -13.35 -8.06
C SER A 212 4.12 -13.45 -8.84
N ASP A 213 5.08 -12.56 -8.56
CA ASP A 213 6.39 -12.55 -9.21
C ASP A 213 7.24 -13.76 -8.75
N PRO A 214 7.75 -14.61 -9.66
CA PRO A 214 8.56 -15.79 -9.32
C PRO A 214 10.00 -15.47 -8.93
N ASP A 215 10.53 -14.28 -9.24
CA ASP A 215 11.89 -13.93 -8.83
C ASP A 215 11.89 -13.51 -7.35
N ASP A 216 12.38 -14.38 -6.47
CA ASP A 216 12.45 -14.13 -5.02
C ASP A 216 13.17 -12.82 -4.67
N LYS A 217 14.14 -12.32 -5.45
CA LYS A 217 14.77 -11.02 -5.16
C LYS A 217 13.78 -9.85 -5.33
N ASN A 218 12.80 -10.04 -6.19
CA ASN A 218 11.66 -9.17 -6.43
C ASN A 218 10.41 -9.55 -5.60
N ALA A 219 10.26 -10.82 -5.21
CA ALA A 219 9.14 -11.34 -4.42
C ALA A 219 9.36 -11.20 -2.91
N VAL A 220 10.61 -11.01 -2.47
CA VAL A 220 10.97 -10.71 -1.08
C VAL A 220 10.27 -9.41 -0.67
N TRP A 221 9.25 -9.66 0.15
CA TRP A 221 8.38 -8.84 0.96
C TRP A 221 8.62 -7.34 0.95
N LYS A 222 7.49 -6.61 0.88
CA LYS A 222 7.35 -5.14 0.92
C LYS A 222 7.51 -4.42 -0.43
N ILE A 223 6.99 -4.99 -1.52
CA ILE A 223 6.59 -4.19 -2.69
C ILE A 223 5.13 -3.81 -2.49
N CYS A 224 4.93 -2.83 -1.63
CA CYS A 224 3.92 -1.86 -1.92
C CYS A 224 4.50 -0.49 -1.65
N ARG A 225 4.52 0.29 -2.73
CA ARG A 225 4.38 1.75 -2.71
C ARG A 225 5.67 2.56 -2.67
N SER A 226 6.24 2.84 -3.85
CA SER A 226 6.99 4.10 -4.04
C SER A 226 6.49 5.02 -5.16
N ARG A 227 5.45 4.67 -5.93
CA ARG A 227 4.87 5.67 -6.86
C ARG A 227 3.35 5.82 -6.84
N PHE A 228 2.60 4.96 -6.16
CA PHE A 228 1.21 5.31 -5.81
C PHE A 228 1.14 6.53 -4.86
N ILE A 229 2.22 6.91 -4.16
CA ILE A 229 2.32 8.16 -3.35
C ILE A 229 2.57 9.38 -4.23
N LEU A 230 3.18 9.21 -5.39
CA LEU A 230 3.60 10.33 -6.25
C LEU A 230 2.71 10.51 -7.48
N LEU A 231 1.81 9.57 -7.80
CA LEU A 231 0.82 9.68 -8.88
C LEU A 231 -0.43 10.50 -8.51
N LEU A 232 -0.53 10.97 -7.26
CA LEU A 232 -1.59 11.87 -6.79
C LEU A 232 -1.03 13.21 -6.30
N ARG A 233 0.03 13.68 -6.98
CA ARG A 233 0.45 15.09 -6.97
C ARG A 233 0.34 15.64 -8.38
#